data_AF-A0A950RSV1-F1
#
_entry.id   AF-A0A950RSV1-F1
#
_cell.length_a   1.000
_cell.length_b   1.000
_cell.length_c   1.000
_cell.angle_alpha   90.00
_cell.angle_beta   90.00
_cell.angle_gamma   90.00
#
_symmetry.space_group_name_H-M   'P 1'
#
loop_
_entity.id
_entity.type
_entity.pdbx_description
1 polymer ?
#
loop_
_entity_poly.entity_id
_entity_poly.type
_entity_poly.pdbx_seq_one_letter_code
_entity_poly.pdbx_strand_id
1 'polypeptide(L)' 'MRYLALAADYDGTLADHGQVSKSTVAALEKLRSSGRRLILVTGRELDELLGIFPEVTL' A
#
# COMPACT_ATOMS: atom_id res chain seq x y z
N MET A 1 4.86 19.16 -10.12
CA MET A 1 4.27 18.00 -9.42
C MET A 1 3.08 18.50 -8.60
N ARG A 2 1.83 18.04 -8.85
CA ARG A 2 0.62 18.56 -8.15
C ARG A 2 0.38 17.88 -6.79
N TYR A 3 0.81 16.63 -6.62
CA TYR A 3 0.60 15.85 -5.41
C TYR A 3 1.92 15.28 -4.88
N LEU A 4 2.10 15.33 -3.56
CA LEU A 4 3.32 14.88 -2.86
C LEU A 4 3.18 13.49 -2.23
N ALA A 5 1.95 13.05 -1.98
CA ALA A 5 1.67 11.78 -1.32
C ALA A 5 0.37 11.16 -1.83
N LEU A 6 0.27 9.84 -1.69
CA LEU A 6 -0.97 9.07 -1.74
C LEU A 6 -1.20 8.47 -0.36
N ALA A 7 -2.34 8.79 0.25
CA ALA A 7 -2.86 8.11 1.42
C ALA A 7 -4.03 7.24 0.97
N ALA A 8 -3.99 5.94 1.26
CA ALA A 8 -5.01 4.98 0.81
C ALA A 8 -5.27 3.92 1.87
N ASP A 9 -6.52 3.47 1.94
CA ASP A 9 -6.92 2.32 2.75
C ASP A 9 -6.53 0.99 2.09
N TYR A 10 -6.55 -0.09 2.87
CA TYR A 10 -6.21 -1.43 2.44
C TYR A 10 -7.43 -2.18 1.86
N ASP A 11 -8.35 -2.63 2.73
CA ASP A 11 -9.45 -3.53 2.35
C ASP A 11 -10.47 -2.82 1.47
N GLY A 12 -10.81 -3.42 0.33
CA GLY A 12 -11.76 -2.83 -0.62
C GLY A 12 -11.23 -1.60 -1.36
N THR A 13 -9.96 -1.21 -1.13
CA THR A 13 -9.30 -0.08 -1.80
C THR A 13 -8.05 -0.54 -2.56
N LEU A 14 -7.00 -0.98 -1.86
CA LEU A 14 -5.78 -1.53 -2.47
C LEU A 14 -5.88 -3.05 -2.66
N ALA A 15 -6.59 -3.72 -1.77
CA ALA A 15 -6.80 -5.15 -1.77
C ALA A 15 -8.25 -5.49 -2.13
N ASP A 16 -8.41 -6.50 -2.98
CA ASP A 16 -9.69 -7.16 -3.22
C ASP A 16 -9.64 -8.56 -2.60
N HIS A 17 -10.66 -8.90 -1.81
CA HIS A 17 -10.69 -10.14 -1.03
C HIS A 17 -9.40 -10.42 -0.23
N GLY A 18 -8.79 -9.37 0.35
CA GLY A 18 -7.57 -9.46 1.15
C GLY A 18 -6.28 -9.66 0.35
N GLN A 19 -6.32 -9.56 -0.98
CA GLN A 19 -5.14 -9.68 -1.84
C GLN A 19 -4.94 -8.43 -2.69
N VAL A 20 -3.69 -7.97 -2.77
CA VAL A 20 -3.31 -6.86 -3.64
C VAL A 20 -2.89 -7.43 -5.00
N SER A 21 -3.53 -6.96 -6.07
CA SER A 21 -3.19 -7.41 -7.41
C SER A 21 -1.76 -6.98 -7.81
N LYS A 22 -1.09 -7.78 -8.66
CA LYS A 22 0.26 -7.46 -9.16
C LYS A 22 0.32 -6.10 -9.88
N SER A 23 -0.74 -5.73 -10.59
CA SER A 23 -0.83 -4.42 -11.27
C SER A 23 -0.93 -3.27 -10.27
N THR A 24 -1.67 -3.45 -9.16
CA THR A 24 -1.72 -2.48 -8.07
C THR A 24 -0.34 -2.29 -7.46
N VAL A 25 0.37 -3.39 -7.13
CA VAL A 25 1.75 -3.32 -6.60
C VAL A 25 2.67 -2.54 -7.54
N ALA A 26 2.68 -2.89 -8.83
CA ALA A 26 3.52 -2.21 -9.82
C ALA A 26 3.18 -0.70 -9.97
N ALA A 27 1.90 -0.32 -9.81
CA ALA A 27 1.49 1.08 -9.83
C ALA A 27 1.97 1.84 -8.58
N LEU A 28 1.89 1.21 -7.41
CA LEU A 28 2.38 1.77 -6.15
C LEU A 28 3.92 1.93 -6.15
N GLU A 29 4.65 0.98 -6.73
CA GLU A 29 6.10 1.09 -6.95
C GLU A 29 6.45 2.28 -7.85
N LYS A 30 5.74 2.44 -8.97
CA LYS A 30 5.89 3.61 -9.87
C LYS A 30 5.53 4.92 -9.17
N LEU A 31 4.57 4.91 -8.27
CA LEU A 31 4.21 6.07 -7.46
C LEU A 31 5.38 6.47 -6.55
N ARG A 32 5.92 5.49 -5.80
CA ARG A 32 7.04 5.67 -4.88
C ARG A 32 8.31 6.10 -5.61
N SER A 33 8.63 5.49 -6.74
CA SER A 33 9.85 5.77 -7.50
C SER A 33 9.90 7.20 -8.07
N SER A 34 8.74 7.85 -8.23
CA SER A 34 8.71 9.25 -8.64
C SER A 34 8.95 10.24 -7.49
N GLY A 35 9.32 9.78 -6.29
CA GLY A 35 9.57 10.61 -5.11
C GLY A 35 8.34 11.01 -4.30
N ARG A 36 7.17 10.43 -4.59
CA ARG A 36 5.95 10.65 -3.78
C ARG A 36 5.93 9.71 -2.59
N ARG A 37 5.35 10.17 -1.49
CA ARG A 37 5.12 9.33 -0.31
C ARG A 37 3.91 8.42 -0.54
N LEU A 38 4.03 7.17 -0.15
CA LEU A 38 2.90 6.25 -0.09
C LEU A 38 2.61 5.98 1.39
N ILE A 39 1.38 6.22 1.82
CA ILE A 39 0.94 6.11 3.21
C ILE A 39 -0.26 5.17 3.24
N LEU A 40 -0.15 4.07 3.97
CA LEU A 40 -1.26 3.18 4.23
C LEU A 40 -2.07 3.74 5.40
N VAL A 41 -3.37 3.95 5.19
CA VAL A 41 -4.30 4.48 6.19
C VAL A 41 -5.43 3.48 6.34
N THR A 42 -5.27 2.55 7.28
CA THR A 42 -6.20 1.43 7.44
C THR A 42 -6.58 1.22 8.90
N GLY A 43 -7.73 0.59 9.12
CA GLY A 43 -8.16 0.14 10.43
C GLY A 43 -7.50 -1.16 10.90
N ARG A 44 -6.73 -1.85 10.02
CA ARG A 44 -5.99 -3.05 10.40
C ARG A 44 -4.88 -2.76 11.40
N GLU A 45 -4.66 -3.72 12.29
CA GLU A 45 -3.52 -3.70 13.19
C GLU A 45 -2.22 -4.01 12.44
N LEU A 46 -1.11 -3.44 12.91
CA LEU A 46 0.19 -3.60 12.25
C LEU A 46 0.63 -5.07 12.19
N ASP A 47 0.40 -5.84 13.25
CA ASP A 47 0.79 -7.25 13.30
C ASP A 47 0.02 -8.11 12.28
N GLU A 48 -1.26 -7.80 12.05
CA GLU A 48 -2.04 -8.44 10.98
C GLU A 48 -1.46 -8.13 9.60
N LEU A 49 -1.08 -6.87 9.37
CA LEU A 49 -0.48 -6.44 8.12
C LEU A 49 0.88 -7.10 7.88
N LEU A 50 1.73 -7.23 8.91
CA LEU A 50 3.01 -7.93 8.81
C LEU A 50 2.82 -9.43 8.54
N GLY A 51 1.74 -10.03 9.05
CA GLY A 51 1.35 -11.40 8.69
C GLY A 51 0.95 -11.55 7.22
N ILE A 52 0.34 -10.52 6.62
CA ILE A 52 -0.05 -10.50 5.19
C ILE A 52 1.15 -10.19 4.29
N PHE A 53 2.05 -9.32 4.75
CA PHE A 53 3.23 -8.85 4.01
C PHE A 53 4.52 -9.28 4.72
N PRO A 54 4.86 -10.58 4.71
CA PRO A 54 6.04 -11.10 5.42
C PRO A 54 7.37 -10.52 4.91
N GLU A 55 7.40 -9.95 3.71
CA GLU A 55 8.56 -9.26 3.13
C GLU A 55 8.85 -7.89 3.73
N VAL A 56 7.93 -7.30 4.52
CA VAL A 56 8.14 -5.99 5.14
C VAL A 56 9.18 -6.10 6.26
N THR A 57 10.20 -5.26 6.19
CA THR A 57 11.18 -5.06 7.27
C THR A 57 10.98 -3.66 7.83
N LEU A 58 10.77 -3.55 9.15
CA LEU A 58 10.59 -2.29 9.88
C LEU A 58 11.90 -1.71 10.41
#